data_AF-A0A183EEF8-F1
#
_entry.id   AF-A0A183EEF8-F1
#
_cell.length_a   1.000
_cell.length_b   1.000
_cell.length_c   1.000
_cell.angle_alpha   90.00
_cell.angle_beta   90.00
_cell.angle_gamma   90.00
#
_symmetry.space_group_name_H-M   'P 1'
#
loop_
_entity.id
_entity.type
_entity.pdbx_description
1 polymer ?
#
loop_
_entity_poly.entity_id
_entity_poly.type
_entity_poly.pdbx_seq_one_letter_code
_entity_poly.pdbx_strand_id
1 'polypeptide(L)' 'LENCAKSCLQNKTAEPFGCIFRDRCLKYCLDRRSCPQCRDIVKRVFTGYCYRNNFIERYGSKCRPLFETIARNYIK' A
#
# COMPACT_ATOMS: atom_id res chain seq x y z
N LEU A 1 5.29 13.94 -7.23
CA LEU A 1 4.76 12.67 -6.69
C LEU A 1 4.96 12.58 -5.17
N GLU A 2 6.13 12.95 -4.65
CA GLU A 2 6.40 13.01 -3.20
C GLU A 2 5.39 13.86 -2.42
N ASN A 3 5.09 15.07 -2.93
CA ASN A 3 4.11 15.96 -2.30
C ASN A 3 2.70 15.37 -2.25
N CYS A 4 2.32 14.53 -3.23
CA CYS A 4 1.02 13.86 -3.17
C CYS A 4 0.98 12.83 -2.04
N ALA A 5 2.01 11.98 -1.92
CA ALA A 5 2.07 11.00 -0.85
C ALA A 5 2.05 11.67 0.53
N LYS A 6 2.84 12.75 0.70
CA LYS A 6 2.82 13.55 1.95
C LYS A 6 1.44 14.14 2.21
N SER A 7 0.79 14.71 1.19
CA SER A 7 -0.55 15.29 1.33
C SER A 7 -1.60 14.24 1.67
N CYS A 8 -1.57 13.05 1.05
CA CYS A 8 -2.47 11.95 1.38
C CYS A 8 -2.30 11.45 2.82
N LEU A 9 -1.08 11.48 3.35
CA LEU A 9 -0.80 11.08 4.73
C LEU A 9 -1.18 12.17 5.74
N GLN A 10 -1.09 13.44 5.36
CA GLN A 10 -1.45 14.58 6.20
C GLN A 10 -2.96 14.87 6.20
N ASN A 11 -3.66 14.54 5.11
CA ASN A 11 -5.11 14.65 5.05
C ASN A 11 -5.74 13.63 6.00
N LYS A 12 -6.12 14.10 7.19
CA LYS A 12 -6.90 13.37 8.21
C LYS A 12 -8.34 13.07 7.78
N THR A 13 -8.67 13.17 6.49
CA THR A 13 -9.96 12.75 5.96
C THR A 13 -10.14 11.24 6.18
N ALA A 14 -11.37 10.80 6.45
CA ALA A 14 -11.74 9.47 6.91
C ALA A 14 -11.22 8.27 6.07
N GLU A 15 -10.68 8.52 4.87
CA GLU A 15 -10.06 7.50 4.00
C GLU A 15 -8.66 7.95 3.52
N PRO A 16 -7.61 7.91 4.36
CA PRO A 16 -6.23 8.19 3.93
C PRO A 16 -5.77 7.24 2.81
N PHE A 17 -6.38 6.05 2.73
CA PHE A 17 -6.14 5.05 1.69
C PHE A 17 -6.84 5.38 0.38
N GLY A 18 -8.02 6.01 0.43
CA GLY A 18 -8.74 6.43 -0.77
C GLY A 18 -7.89 7.37 -1.63
N CYS A 19 -7.20 8.33 -1.00
CA CYS A 19 -6.25 9.21 -1.67
C CYS A 19 -5.10 8.43 -2.33
N ILE A 20 -4.46 7.50 -1.60
CA ILE A 20 -3.33 6.73 -2.12
C ILE A 20 -3.72 5.83 -3.30
N PHE A 21 -4.90 5.19 -3.23
CA PHE A 21 -5.36 4.24 -4.25
C PHE A 21 -6.12 4.88 -5.42
N ARG A 22 -6.74 6.06 -5.25
CA ARG A 22 -7.43 6.79 -6.33
C ARG A 22 -6.46 7.66 -7.15
N ASP A 23 -5.45 8.25 -6.52
CA ASP A 23 -4.49 9.12 -7.20
C ASP A 23 -3.28 8.36 -7.78
N ARG A 24 -2.47 9.04 -8.60
CA ARG A 24 -1.21 8.52 -9.19
C ARG A 24 -0.10 8.20 -8.15
N CYS A 25 -0.45 8.18 -6.88
CA CYS A 25 0.46 8.14 -5.75
C CYS A 25 0.70 6.71 -5.27
N LEU A 26 -0.16 5.77 -5.71
CA LEU A 26 0.00 4.34 -5.49
C LEU A 26 1.38 3.82 -5.93
N LYS A 27 1.82 4.11 -7.17
CA LYS A 27 3.13 3.63 -7.67
C LYS A 27 4.28 4.15 -6.79
N TYR A 28 4.20 5.42 -6.40
CA TYR A 28 5.20 6.06 -5.54
C TYR A 28 5.19 5.52 -4.11
N CYS A 29 4.02 5.19 -3.57
CA CYS A 29 3.85 4.60 -2.25
C CYS A 29 4.20 3.11 -2.20
N LEU A 30 4.12 2.38 -3.31
CA LEU A 30 4.57 0.98 -3.36
C LEU A 30 6.10 0.88 -3.45
N ASP A 31 6.76 1.89 -4.01
CA ASP A 31 8.22 1.96 -4.09
C ASP A 31 8.86 2.38 -2.76
N ARG A 32 9.71 1.50 -2.24
CA ARG A 32 10.44 1.68 -0.97
C ARG A 32 11.44 2.83 -1.03
N ARG A 33 12.03 3.10 -2.19
CA ARG A 33 13.03 4.16 -2.37
C ARG A 33 12.38 5.53 -2.50
N SER A 34 11.21 5.55 -3.14
CA SER A 34 10.39 6.74 -3.33
C SER A 34 9.80 7.27 -2.02
N CYS A 35 9.02 6.47 -1.29
CA CYS A 35 8.39 6.93 -0.04
C CYS A 35 8.26 5.80 0.99
N PRO A 36 9.27 5.59 1.85
CA PRO A 36 9.26 4.50 2.82
C PRO A 36 8.09 4.61 3.81
N GLN A 37 7.75 5.83 4.24
CA GLN A 37 6.65 6.08 5.16
C GLN A 37 5.28 5.70 4.54
N CYS A 38 5.02 6.13 3.31
CA CYS A 38 3.77 5.76 2.63
C CYS A 38 3.69 4.25 2.39
N ARG A 39 4.83 3.64 2.03
CA ARG A 39 4.91 2.20 1.82
C ARG A 39 4.58 1.38 3.04
N ASP A 40 5.10 1.76 4.21
CA ASP A 40 4.82 1.03 5.45
C ASP A 40 3.34 1.11 5.83
N ILE A 41 2.71 2.25 5.57
CA ILE A 41 1.28 2.44 5.80
C ILE A 41 0.45 1.56 4.85
N VAL A 42 0.74 1.60 3.55
CA VAL A 42 0.06 0.75 2.54
C VAL A 42 0.28 -0.73 2.84
N LYS A 43 1.49 -1.12 3.27
CA LYS A 43 1.81 -2.49 3.69
C LYS A 43 0.98 -2.94 4.88
N ARG A 44 0.83 -2.12 5.93
CA ARG A 44 0.01 -2.44 7.11
C ARG A 44 -1.45 -2.66 6.74
N VAL A 45 -1.99 -1.80 5.89
CA VAL A 45 -3.39 -1.88 5.45
C VAL A 45 -3.64 -3.09 4.58
N PHE A 46 -2.79 -3.31 3.58
CA PHE A 46 -2.86 -4.52 2.77
C PHE A 46 -2.78 -5.77 3.65
N THR A 47 -1.86 -5.80 4.62
CA THR A 47 -1.72 -6.93 5.54
C THR A 47 -3.01 -7.16 6.33
N GLY A 48 -3.60 -6.11 6.93
CA GLY A 48 -4.86 -6.21 7.67
C GLY A 48 -6.05 -6.59 6.80
N TYR A 49 -6.11 -6.13 5.55
CA TYR A 49 -7.13 -6.54 4.58
C TYR A 49 -6.97 -8.00 4.17
N CYS A 50 -5.74 -8.42 3.88
CA CYS A 50 -5.40 -9.79 3.50
C CYS A 50 -5.78 -10.81 4.59
N TYR A 51 -5.49 -10.50 5.86
CA TYR A 51 -5.92 -11.37 6.97
C TYR A 51 -7.44 -11.42 7.12
N ARG A 52 -8.13 -10.26 7.04
CA ARG A 52 -9.61 -10.21 7.20
C ARG A 52 -10.38 -10.92 6.09
N ASN A 53 -9.78 -11.10 4.92
CA ASN A 53 -10.43 -11.73 3.77
C ASN A 53 -9.90 -13.14 3.47
N ASN A 54 -9.17 -13.77 4.40
CA ASN A 54 -8.60 -15.12 4.26
C ASN A 54 -7.77 -15.30 2.97
N PHE A 55 -7.02 -14.27 2.57
CA PHE A 55 -6.18 -14.33 1.37
C PHE A 55 -5.06 -15.37 1.51
N ILE A 56 -4.64 -15.69 2.73
CA ILE A 56 -3.64 -16.74 2.98
C ILE A 56 -4.17 -18.09 2.50
N GLU A 57 -5.43 -18.40 2.77
CA GLU A 57 -6.08 -19.65 2.33
C GLU A 57 -6.24 -19.67 0.81
N ARG A 58 -6.59 -18.52 0.22
CA ARG A 58 -6.81 -18.40 -1.24
C ARG A 58 -5.53 -18.43 -2.07
N TYR A 59 -4.45 -17.83 -1.59
CA TYR A 59 -3.21 -17.63 -2.35
C TYR A 59 -2.03 -18.46 -1.84
N GLY A 60 -2.20 -19.25 -0.77
CA GLY A 60 -1.16 -20.11 -0.21
C GLY A 60 0.08 -19.38 0.30
N SER A 61 0.00 -18.06 0.49
CA SER A 61 1.14 -17.20 0.83
C SER A 61 0.80 -16.26 1.97
N LYS A 62 1.76 -16.02 2.86
CA LYS A 62 1.61 -15.08 3.97
C LYS A 62 1.38 -13.67 3.41
N CYS A 63 0.52 -12.89 4.07
CA CYS A 63 0.13 -11.55 3.62
C CYS A 63 1.30 -10.58 3.38
N ARG A 64 2.35 -10.66 4.22
CA ARG A 64 3.54 -9.81 4.06
C ARG A 64 4.33 -10.15 2.78
N PRO A 65 4.74 -11.41 2.52
CA PRO A 65 5.32 -11.80 1.23
C PRO A 65 4.44 -11.46 0.03
N LEU A 66 3.12 -11.66 0.13
CA LEU A 66 2.18 -11.34 -0.93
C LEU A 66 2.22 -9.83 -1.28
N PHE A 67 2.26 -8.96 -0.27
CA PHE A 67 2.44 -7.52 -0.48
C PHE A 67 3.73 -7.21 -1.25
N GLU A 68 4.85 -7.81 -0.85
CA GLU A 68 6.14 -7.58 -1.49
C GLU A 68 6.16 -8.03 -2.96
N THR A 69 5.42 -9.09 -3.30
CA THR A 69 5.24 -9.55 -4.68
C THR A 69 4.38 -8.58 -5.48
N ILE A 70 3.21 -8.17 -4.96
CA ILE A 70 2.31 -7.22 -5.63
C ILE A 70 3.00 -5.87 -5.84
N ALA A 71 3.65 -5.33 -4.81
CA ALA A 71 4.37 -4.07 -4.90
C ALA A 71 5.46 -4.11 -5.97
N ARG A 72 6.25 -5.20 -6.04
CA ARG A 72 7.27 -5.36 -7.08
C ARG A 72 6.68 -5.44 -8.49
N ASN A 73 5.59 -6.18 -8.67
CA ASN A 73 4.92 -6.32 -9.97
C ASN A 73 4.27 -5.02 -10.45
N TYR A 74 3.77 -4.20 -9.53
CA TYR A 74 3.11 -2.93 -9.85
C TYR A 74 4.10 -1.80 -10.22
N ILE A 75 5.33 -1.86 -9.70
CA ILE A 75 6.36 -0.84 -9.98
C ILE A 75 7.07 -1.09 -11.31
N LYS A 76 7.21 -2.36 -11.72
CA LYS A 76 7.68 -2.74 -13.06
C LYS A 76 6.89 -2.03 -14.15
#